data_AF-A0A970MLD1-F1
#
_entry.id   AF-A0A970MLD1-F1
#
_cell.length_a   1.000
_cell.length_b   1.000
_cell.length_c   1.000
_cell.angle_alpha   90.00
_cell.angle_beta   90.00
_cell.angle_gamma   90.00
#
_symmetry.space_group_name_H-M   'P 1'
#
loop_
_entity.id
_entity.type
_entity.pdbx_description
1 polymer ?
#
loop_
_entity_poly.entity_id
_entity_poly.type
_entity_poly.pdbx_seq_one_letter_code
_entity_poly.pdbx_strand_id
1 'polypeptide(L)' 'MKKSAATFPRKLTVQDVGDYFKKEVKPHIRLQGLWLIKAGLKPGSQVQVSNPQPGVLILQSLDQ' A
#
# COMPACT_ATOMS: atom_id res chain seq x y z
N MET A 1 16.86 11.39 20.44
CA MET A 1 16.92 10.31 19.43
C MET A 1 15.50 9.78 19.22
N LYS A 2 14.88 10.02 18.05
CA LYS A 2 13.51 9.52 17.79
C LYS A 2 13.60 8.01 17.57
N LYS A 3 13.02 7.21 18.47
CA LYS A 3 12.93 5.75 18.32
C LYS A 3 12.21 5.47 17.00
N SER A 4 12.86 4.79 16.05
CA SER A 4 12.14 4.25 14.91
C SER A 4 11.11 3.27 15.47
N ALA A 5 9.84 3.55 15.25
CA ALA A 5 8.79 2.64 15.66
C ALA A 5 9.01 1.35 14.88
N ALA A 6 9.49 0.30 15.56
CA ALA A 6 9.61 -1.03 14.99
C ALA A 6 8.21 -1.44 14.52
N THR A 7 8.00 -1.30 13.21
CA THR A 7 6.70 -1.54 12.60
C THR A 7 6.69 -3.01 12.24
N PHE A 8 5.97 -3.80 13.02
CA PHE A 8 5.71 -5.19 12.66
C PHE A 8 5.17 -5.23 11.23
N PRO A 9 5.74 -6.06 10.34
CA PRO A 9 5.29 -6.14 8.96
C PRO A 9 3.84 -6.61 8.94
N ARG A 10 2.98 -5.85 8.24
CA ARG A 10 1.58 -6.23 8.04
C ARG A 10 1.48 -7.11 6.79
N LYS A 11 0.86 -8.27 6.94
CA LYS A 11 0.51 -9.15 5.81
C LYS A 11 -0.88 -8.77 5.31
N LEU A 12 -1.00 -8.52 4.02
CA LEU A 12 -2.26 -8.24 3.34
C LEU A 12 -2.47 -9.29 2.25
N THR A 13 -3.72 -9.63 1.99
CA THR A 13 -4.10 -10.56 0.94
C THR A 13 -4.33 -9.79 -0.35
N VAL A 14 -3.76 -10.29 -1.45
CA VAL A 14 -4.12 -9.84 -2.80
C VAL A 14 -5.49 -10.42 -3.13
N GLN A 15 -6.45 -9.55 -3.41
CA GLN A 15 -7.82 -9.92 -3.75
C GLN A 15 -8.04 -9.77 -5.25
N ASP A 16 -8.86 -10.64 -5.81
CA ASP A 16 -9.34 -10.50 -7.17
C ASP A 16 -10.58 -9.60 -7.18
N VAL A 17 -10.54 -8.54 -8.00
CA VAL A 17 -11.64 -7.58 -8.13
C VAL A 17 -11.97 -7.38 -9.61
N GLY A 18 -13.26 -7.41 -9.96
CA GLY A 18 -13.73 -7.20 -11.32
C GLY A 18 -14.81 -8.19 -11.72
N ASP A 19 -15.10 -8.24 -13.03
CA ASP A 19 -16.08 -9.16 -13.61
C ASP A 19 -15.39 -10.45 -14.07
N TYR A 20 -15.67 -11.54 -13.37
CA TYR A 20 -15.16 -12.87 -13.71
C TYR A 20 -15.72 -13.41 -15.03
N PHE A 21 -16.99 -13.15 -15.31
CA PHE A 21 -17.66 -13.65 -16.51
C PHE A 21 -17.07 -13.00 -17.77
N LYS A 22 -16.79 -11.71 -17.71
CA LYS A 22 -16.11 -10.97 -18.79
C LYS A 22 -14.59 -11.11 -18.79
N LYS A 23 -14.00 -11.83 -17.83
CA LYS A 23 -12.55 -11.99 -17.63
C LYS A 23 -11.81 -10.65 -17.42
N GLU A 24 -12.49 -9.67 -16.83
CA GLU A 24 -11.94 -8.34 -16.50
C GLU A 24 -11.50 -8.27 -15.03
N VAL A 25 -10.93 -9.36 -14.52
CA VAL A 25 -10.46 -9.47 -13.14
C VAL A 25 -9.06 -8.87 -13.01
N LYS A 26 -8.84 -8.09 -11.96
CA LYS A 26 -7.56 -7.45 -11.65
C LYS A 26 -7.15 -7.74 -10.19
N PRO A 27 -5.85 -7.93 -9.93
CA PRO A 27 -5.35 -8.05 -8.57
C PRO A 27 -5.47 -6.71 -7.84
N HIS A 28 -5.89 -6.75 -6.57
CA HIS A 28 -6.11 -5.59 -5.72
C HIS A 28 -5.50 -5.83 -4.34
N ILE A 29 -4.74 -4.86 -3.82
CA ILE A 29 -4.28 -4.85 -2.42
C ILE A 29 -4.92 -3.66 -1.71
N ARG A 30 -5.72 -3.92 -0.67
CA ARG A 30 -6.36 -2.86 0.11
C ARG A 30 -5.46 -2.41 1.27
N LEU A 31 -4.84 -1.24 1.11
CA LEU A 31 -4.13 -0.55 2.20
C LEU A 31 -5.12 0.29 3.00
N GLN A 32 -5.49 -0.15 4.20
CA GLN A 32 -6.42 0.59 5.06
C GLN A 32 -6.10 0.45 6.56
N GLY A 33 -6.30 1.54 7.30
CA GLY A 33 -6.31 1.57 8.76
C GLY A 33 -5.47 2.73 9.33
N LEU A 34 -5.66 3.01 10.63
CA LEU A 34 -4.93 4.08 11.35
C LEU A 34 -3.41 3.92 11.32
N TRP A 35 -2.91 2.73 10.98
CA TRP A 35 -1.48 2.48 10.85
C TRP A 35 -0.84 3.19 9.65
N LEU A 36 -1.62 3.54 8.63
CA LEU A 36 -1.11 4.33 7.49
C LEU A 36 -0.69 5.74 7.92
N ILE A 37 -1.43 6.36 8.84
CA ILE A 37 -1.09 7.66 9.43
C ILE A 37 0.27 7.58 10.14
N LYS A 38 0.49 6.49 10.90
CA LYS A 38 1.77 6.23 11.57
C LYS A 38 2.91 5.96 10.58
N ALA A 39 2.59 5.42 9.40
CA ALA A 39 3.52 5.23 8.30
C ALA A 39 3.76 6.51 7.47
N GLY A 40 3.14 7.64 7.85
CA GLY A 40 3.28 8.92 7.15
C GLY A 40 2.38 9.09 5.93
N LEU A 41 1.50 8.12 5.63
CA LEU A 41 0.52 8.18 4.54
C LEU A 41 -0.79 8.75 5.09
N LYS A 42 -1.02 10.05 4.88
CA LYS A 42 -2.16 10.78 5.46
C LYS A 42 -3.30 10.91 4.44
N PRO A 43 -4.56 11.07 4.88
CA PRO A 43 -5.63 11.44 3.97
C PRO A 43 -5.30 12.73 3.21
N GLY A 44 -5.57 12.74 1.91
CA GLY A 44 -5.28 13.87 1.03
C GLY A 44 -3.83 13.96 0.53
N SER A 45 -2.90 13.15 1.05
CA SER A 45 -1.51 13.19 0.56
C SER A 45 -1.35 12.44 -0.77
N GLN A 46 -0.48 12.92 -1.64
CA GLN A 46 -0.06 12.20 -2.83
C GLN A 46 0.99 11.14 -2.50
N VAL A 47 0.86 9.98 -3.13
CA VAL A 47 1.77 8.84 -2.92
C VAL A 47 2.31 8.40 -4.27
N GLN A 48 3.63 8.32 -4.37
CA GLN A 48 4.31 7.69 -5.50
C GLN A 48 4.43 6.19 -5.23
N VAL A 49 4.06 5.39 -6.23
CA VAL A 49 4.23 3.94 -6.23
C VAL A 49 5.30 3.59 -7.26
N SER A 50 6.36 2.91 -6.83
CA SER A 50 7.40 2.39 -7.71
C SER A 50 7.53 0.87 -7.60
N ASN A 51 7.95 0.25 -8.69
CA ASN A 51 8.15 -1.20 -8.81
C ASN A 51 9.61 -1.45 -9.22
N PRO A 52 10.56 -1.46 -8.27
CA PRO A 52 11.97 -1.65 -8.59
C PRO A 52 12.28 -3.05 -9.13
N GLN A 53 11.50 -4.07 -8.73
CA GLN A 53 11.67 -5.45 -9.17
C GLN A 53 10.36 -6.25 -9.00
N PRO A 54 10.15 -7.33 -9.78
CA PRO A 54 8.96 -8.17 -9.66
C PRO A 54 8.66 -8.59 -8.21
N GLY A 55 7.41 -8.42 -7.79
CA GLY A 55 6.95 -8.75 -6.44
C GLY A 55 7.26 -7.71 -5.36
N VAL A 56 7.89 -6.58 -5.71
CA VAL A 56 8.18 -5.48 -4.77
C VAL A 56 7.52 -4.20 -5.22
N LEU A 57 6.70 -3.61 -4.34
CA LEU A 57 6.19 -2.25 -4.48
C LEU A 57 6.72 -1.38 -3.36
N ILE A 58 7.20 -0.18 -3.70
CA ILE A 58 7.59 0.85 -2.74
C ILE A 58 6.57 1.98 -2.84
N LEU A 59 6.02 2.39 -1.70
CA LEU A 59 5.13 3.53 -1.58
C LEU A 59 5.84 4.66 -0.83
N GLN A 60 5.85 5.85 -1.41
CA GLN A 60 6.48 7.04 -0.84
C GLN A 60 5.50 8.21 -0.84
N SER A 61 5.32 8.85 0.31
CA SER A 61 4.57 10.11 0.39
C SER A 61 5.35 11.21 -0.32
N LEU A 62 4.68 12.01 -1.15
CA LEU A 62 5.29 13.15 -1.85
C LEU A 62 5.22 14.46 -1.06
N ASP A 63 4.33 14.54 -0.08
CA ASP A 63 4.07 15.76 0.71
C ASP A 63 4.90 15.81 2.02
N GLN A 64 6.15 15.36 1.99
CA GLN A 64 7.03 15.35 3.18
C GLN A 64 7.45 16.75 3.65
#